data_AF-A0A7Y7M5Q8-F1
#
_entry.id   AF-A0A7Y7M5Q8-F1
#
_cell.length_a   1.000
_cell.length_b   1.000
_cell.length_c   1.000
_cell.angle_alpha   90.00
_cell.angle_beta   90.00
_cell.angle_gamma   90.00
#
_symmetry.space_group_name_H-M   'P 1'
#
loop_
_entity.id
_entity.type
_entity.pdbx_description
1 polymer ?
#
loop_
_entity_poly.entity_id
_entity_poly.type
_entity_poly.pdbx_seq_one_letter_code
_entity_poly.pdbx_strand_id
1 'polypeptide(L)'
;MVRRAIGYRRYEGLEGARILPTLYEALRGYVNFFQPSFKLRSKERHDARVIKRYHPPATPCRRPEDDAHLDEPARAALRVQAQALDPIRLLQTIRSAQEQVVTHADGTARGPSASTRCRDAGRVFGRPEEGLGHRCVWQTDGRAAGNGASR
;
A
#
# COMPACT_ATOMS: atom_id res chain seq x y z
N MET A 1 1.01 2.20 -4.47
CA MET A 1 -0.33 1.72 -4.09
C MET A 1 -1.41 2.32 -4.99
N VAL A 2 -1.54 3.64 -5.03
CA VAL A 2 -2.55 4.38 -5.84
C VAL A 2 -2.66 3.90 -7.29
N ARG A 3 -1.55 3.90 -8.04
CA ARG A 3 -1.54 3.46 -9.46
C ARG A 3 -1.96 2.00 -9.66
N ARG A 4 -1.74 1.14 -8.67
CA ARG A 4 -2.14 -0.27 -8.74
C ARG A 4 -3.63 -0.46 -8.42
N ALA A 5 -4.20 0.40 -7.59
CA ALA A 5 -5.62 0.35 -7.26
C ALA A 5 -6.50 1.00 -8.35
N ILE A 6 -6.02 2.06 -8.99
CA ILE A 6 -6.80 2.87 -9.95
C ILE A 6 -6.46 2.54 -11.41
N GLY A 7 -5.28 1.96 -11.66
CA GLY A 7 -4.77 1.79 -13.03
C GLY A 7 -4.22 3.08 -13.62
N TYR A 8 -4.04 3.09 -14.94
CA TYR A 8 -3.39 4.16 -15.72
C TYR A 8 -4.34 4.92 -16.65
N ARG A 9 -5.67 4.73 -16.50
CA ARG A 9 -6.65 5.40 -17.35
C ARG A 9 -6.73 6.90 -17.03
N ARG A 10 -7.21 7.69 -17.99
CA ARG A 10 -7.39 9.14 -17.84
C ARG A 10 -8.75 9.41 -17.19
N TYR A 11 -8.73 10.12 -16.06
CA TYR A 11 -9.92 10.47 -15.29
C TYR A 11 -10.16 11.97 -15.39
N GLU A 12 -11.30 12.36 -15.94
CA GLU A 12 -11.67 13.76 -16.13
C GLU A 12 -13.10 14.01 -15.64
N GLY A 13 -13.35 15.26 -15.26
CA GLY A 13 -14.67 15.71 -14.83
C GLY A 13 -14.97 15.50 -13.35
N LEU A 14 -16.06 16.14 -12.91
CA LEU A 14 -16.50 16.17 -11.51
C LEU A 14 -16.93 14.79 -11.00
N GLU A 15 -17.49 13.94 -11.86
CA GLU A 15 -17.91 12.60 -11.46
C GLU A 15 -16.72 11.71 -11.05
N GLY A 16 -15.60 11.79 -11.78
CA GLY A 16 -14.37 11.10 -11.40
C GLY A 16 -13.82 11.59 -10.05
N ALA A 17 -13.93 12.90 -9.78
CA ALA A 17 -13.51 13.49 -8.52
C ALA A 17 -14.37 13.05 -7.33
N ARG A 18 -15.62 12.60 -7.55
CA ARG A 18 -16.50 12.09 -6.47
C ARG A 18 -16.23 10.62 -6.12
N ILE A 19 -15.81 9.81 -7.08
CA ILE A 19 -15.58 8.37 -6.85
C ILE A 19 -14.25 8.13 -6.14
N LEU A 20 -13.24 8.95 -6.44
CA LEU A 20 -11.88 8.81 -5.89
C LEU A 20 -11.81 8.88 -4.35
N PRO A 21 -12.46 9.84 -3.66
CA PRO A 21 -12.47 9.89 -2.20
C PRO A 21 -12.95 8.58 -1.56
N THR A 22 -14.08 8.05 -2.02
CA THR A 22 -14.64 6.77 -1.53
C THR A 22 -13.66 5.63 -1.67
N LEU A 23 -12.99 5.52 -2.84
CA LEU A 23 -11.97 4.51 -3.08
C LEU A 23 -10.78 4.69 -2.11
N TYR A 24 -10.29 5.92 -1.94
CA TYR A 24 -9.14 6.19 -1.08
C TYR A 24 -9.42 5.98 0.40
N GLU A 25 -10.61 6.34 0.87
CA GLU A 25 -11.03 6.11 2.26
C GLU A 25 -11.04 4.62 2.58
N ALA A 26 -11.68 3.81 1.72
CA ALA A 26 -11.72 2.37 1.91
C ALA A 26 -10.32 1.73 1.81
N LEU A 27 -9.49 2.16 0.85
CA LEU A 27 -8.10 1.70 0.71
C LEU A 27 -7.25 2.07 1.92
N ARG A 28 -7.39 3.29 2.45
CA ARG A 28 -6.67 3.75 3.64
C ARG A 28 -7.04 2.90 4.85
N GLY A 29 -8.34 2.66 5.06
CA GLY A 29 -8.83 1.78 6.11
C GLY A 29 -8.25 0.36 5.97
N TYR A 30 -8.31 -0.20 4.77
CA TYR A 30 -7.84 -1.55 4.53
C TYR A 30 -6.32 -1.71 4.78
N VAL A 31 -5.50 -0.84 4.19
CA VAL A 31 -4.05 -0.98 4.28
C VAL A 31 -3.50 -0.60 5.66
N ASN A 32 -4.02 0.46 6.28
CA ASN A 32 -3.46 0.91 7.55
C ASN A 32 -3.83 0.02 8.73
N PHE A 33 -5.01 -0.62 8.70
CA PHE A 33 -5.50 -1.45 9.80
C PHE A 33 -5.26 -2.95 9.60
N PHE A 34 -5.27 -3.45 8.36
CA PHE A 34 -5.24 -4.90 8.11
C PHE A 34 -3.99 -5.41 7.38
N GLN A 35 -3.18 -4.55 6.76
CA GLN A 35 -1.95 -4.99 6.11
C GLN A 35 -0.72 -4.76 6.99
N PRO A 36 0.00 -5.82 7.41
CA PRO A 36 1.27 -5.65 8.08
C PRO A 36 2.29 -5.05 7.10
N SER A 37 3.00 -4.02 7.55
CA SER A 37 4.07 -3.41 6.77
C SER A 37 5.42 -3.69 7.42
N PHE A 38 6.46 -3.98 6.65
CA PHE A 38 7.82 -4.11 7.17
C PHE A 38 8.49 -2.74 7.20
N LYS A 39 8.80 -2.25 8.40
CA LYS A 39 9.56 -1.01 8.59
C LYS A 39 11.02 -1.33 8.88
N LEU A 40 11.91 -0.66 8.15
CA LEU A 40 13.35 -0.75 8.34
C LEU A 40 13.73 -0.04 9.65
N ARG A 41 14.41 -0.75 10.54
CA ARG A 41 14.90 -0.24 11.83
C ARG A 41 16.31 0.36 11.69
N SER A 42 17.22 -0.39 11.08
CA SER A 42 18.57 0.09 10.79
C SER A 42 19.07 -0.46 9.46
N LYS A 43 19.99 0.29 8.84
CA LYS A 43 20.69 -0.08 7.62
C LYS A 43 22.15 0.29 7.79
N GLU A 44 23.00 -0.72 7.82
CA GLU A 44 24.44 -0.56 7.96
C GLU A 44 25.14 -1.12 6.73
N ARG A 45 26.23 -0.46 6.30
CA ARG A 45 27.05 -0.89 5.18
C ARG A 45 28.41 -1.33 5.71
N HIS A 46 28.77 -2.58 5.45
CA HIS A 46 30.11 -3.11 5.66
C HIS A 46 30.68 -3.42 4.27
N ASP A 47 31.49 -2.51 3.75
CA ASP A 47 32.09 -2.57 2.41
C ASP A 47 31.07 -2.79 1.28
N ALA A 48 31.09 -3.97 0.67
CA ALA A 48 30.16 -4.40 -0.38
C ALA A 48 28.81 -4.91 0.15
N ARG A 49 28.68 -5.17 1.46
CA ARG A 49 27.47 -5.76 2.07
C ARG A 49 26.62 -4.69 2.75
N VAL A 50 25.31 -4.74 2.50
CA VAL A 50 24.32 -3.93 3.21
C VAL A 50 23.48 -4.85 4.11
N ILE A 51 23.54 -4.61 5.41
CA ILE A 51 22.75 -5.32 6.41
C ILE A 51 21.56 -4.46 6.79
N LYS A 52 20.34 -5.01 6.68
CA LYS A 52 19.08 -4.34 7.01
C LYS A 52 18.42 -5.08 8.17
N ARG A 53 18.17 -4.38 9.28
CA ARG A 53 17.40 -4.90 10.42
C ARG A 53 16.01 -4.28 10.37
N TYR A 54 14.97 -5.10 10.50
CA TYR A 54 13.58 -4.65 10.41
C TYR A 54 12.90 -4.72 11.77
N HIS A 55 11.87 -3.90 11.97
CA HIS A 55 10.96 -4.06 13.09
C HIS A 55 10.09 -5.31 12.90
N PRO A 56 9.52 -5.86 13.98
CA PRO A 56 8.48 -6.87 13.89
C PRO A 56 7.34 -6.43 12.94
N PRO A 57 6.71 -7.37 12.24
CA PRO A 57 5.60 -7.08 11.36
C PRO A 57 4.44 -6.53 12.18
N ALA A 58 4.06 -5.28 11.90
CA ALA A 58 2.95 -4.60 12.54
C ALA A 58 2.23 -3.74 11.50
N THR A 59 0.93 -3.57 11.68
CA THR A 59 0.12 -2.70 10.82
C THR A 59 0.47 -1.24 11.11
N PRO A 60 0.41 -0.34 10.10
CA PRO A 60 0.74 1.06 10.29
C PRO A 60 0.00 1.72 11.46
N CYS A 61 -1.29 1.42 11.68
CA CYS A 61 -2.05 1.97 12.79
C CYS A 61 -1.71 1.37 14.16
N ARG A 62 -1.17 0.14 14.23
CA ARG A 62 -0.73 -0.47 15.49
C ARG A 62 0.63 0.02 15.95
N ARG A 63 1.53 0.45 15.05
CA ARG A 63 2.89 0.88 15.43
C ARG A 63 2.91 2.06 16.42
N PRO A 64 2.08 3.11 16.24
CA PRO A 64 1.98 4.20 17.21
C PRO A 64 1.39 3.77 18.57
N GLU A 65 0.70 2.63 18.65
CA GLU A 65 0.16 2.11 19.93
C GLU A 65 1.27 1.62 20.88
N ASP A 66 2.52 1.51 20.43
CA ASP A 66 3.68 1.23 21.28
C ASP A 66 4.59 2.46 21.46
N ASP A 67 4.26 3.58 20.81
CA ASP A 67 5.05 4.81 20.87
C ASP A 67 4.71 5.62 22.13
N ALA A 68 5.74 6.12 22.82
CA ALA A 68 5.59 6.92 24.03
C ALA A 68 5.09 8.35 23.75
N HIS A 69 5.19 8.82 22.50
CA HIS A 69 4.81 10.18 22.10
C HIS A 69 3.33 10.33 21.70
N LEU A 70 2.56 9.24 21.71
CA LEU A 70 1.15 9.28 21.32
C LEU A 70 0.23 9.40 22.54
N ASP A 71 -0.54 10.49 22.60
CA ASP A 71 -1.54 10.73 23.63
C ASP A 71 -2.61 9.62 23.68
N GLU A 72 -3.06 9.27 24.89
CA GLU A 72 -4.11 8.25 25.08
C GLU A 72 -5.43 8.52 24.32
N PRO A 73 -5.98 9.75 24.21
CA PRO A 73 -7.17 9.99 23.39
C PRO A 73 -6.98 9.61 21.93
N ALA A 74 -5.80 9.84 21.35
CA ALA A 74 -5.50 9.43 19.97
C ALA A 74 -5.42 7.91 19.85
N ARG A 75 -4.84 7.23 20.85
CA ARG A 75 -4.76 5.77 20.92
C ARG A 75 -6.16 5.14 21.04
N ALA A 76 -7.03 5.71 21.87
CA ALA A 76 -8.41 5.29 22.02
C ALA A 76 -9.20 5.45 20.69
N ALA A 77 -9.03 6.57 19.99
CA ALA A 77 -9.66 6.79 18.69
C ALA A 77 -9.25 5.73 17.65
N LEU A 78 -7.97 5.35 17.61
CA LEU A 78 -7.49 4.28 16.73
C LEU A 78 -8.11 2.92 17.07
N ARG A 79 -8.25 2.57 18.36
CA ARG A 79 -8.89 1.32 18.79
C ARG A 79 -10.37 1.28 18.41
N VAL A 80 -11.10 2.38 18.61
CA VAL A 80 -12.51 2.50 18.20
C VAL A 80 -12.66 2.34 16.69
N GLN A 81 -11.81 3.01 15.90
CA GLN A 81 -11.80 2.85 14.45
C GLN A 81 -11.51 1.41 14.04
N ALA A 82 -10.51 0.76 14.66
CA ALA A 82 -10.17 -0.63 14.34
C ALA A 82 -11.33 -1.60 14.61
N GLN A 83 -12.12 -1.37 15.66
CA GLN A 83 -13.29 -2.20 16.00
C GLN A 83 -14.47 -1.95 15.04
N ALA A 84 -14.62 -0.74 14.53
CA ALA A 84 -15.70 -0.38 13.61
C ALA A 84 -15.46 -0.86 12.17
N LEU A 85 -14.21 -1.13 11.78
CA LEU A 85 -13.86 -1.51 10.41
C LEU A 85 -14.03 -3.02 10.17
N ASP A 86 -14.75 -3.36 9.11
CA ASP A 86 -14.86 -4.74 8.61
C ASP A 86 -14.02 -4.90 7.32
N PRO A 87 -13.03 -5.81 7.30
CA PRO A 87 -12.18 -6.01 6.13
C PRO A 87 -12.94 -6.49 4.89
N ILE A 88 -14.01 -7.27 5.04
CA ILE A 88 -14.82 -7.77 3.92
C ILE A 88 -15.59 -6.63 3.28
N ARG A 89 -16.23 -5.80 4.11
CA ARG A 89 -16.96 -4.59 3.65
C ARG A 89 -16.04 -3.62 2.93
N LEU A 90 -14.85 -3.37 3.48
CA LEU A 90 -13.85 -2.52 2.83
C LEU A 90 -13.46 -3.05 1.45
N LEU A 91 -13.22 -4.36 1.32
CA LEU A 91 -12.88 -4.97 0.03
C LEU A 91 -14.02 -4.89 -0.98
N GLN A 92 -15.28 -5.00 -0.55
CA GLN A 92 -16.45 -4.78 -1.40
C GLN A 92 -16.51 -3.33 -1.88
N THR A 93 -16.38 -2.36 -0.98
CA THR A 93 -16.36 -0.93 -1.33
C THR A 93 -15.24 -0.61 -2.31
N ILE A 94 -14.05 -1.15 -2.11
CA ILE A 94 -12.91 -0.96 -3.03
C ILE A 94 -13.26 -1.48 -4.43
N ARG A 95 -13.81 -2.70 -4.55
CA ARG A 95 -14.18 -3.28 -5.84
C ARG A 95 -15.26 -2.47 -6.55
N SER A 96 -16.33 -2.11 -5.85
CA SER A 96 -17.41 -1.30 -6.42
C SER A 96 -16.92 0.08 -6.87
N ALA A 97 -16.05 0.73 -6.08
CA ALA A 97 -15.47 2.01 -6.48
C ALA A 97 -14.54 1.84 -7.70
N GLN A 98 -13.76 0.76 -7.78
CA GLN A 98 -12.94 0.45 -8.96
C GLN A 98 -13.79 0.23 -10.23
N GLU A 99 -14.92 -0.46 -10.12
CA GLU A 99 -15.85 -0.67 -11.24
C GLU A 99 -16.46 0.65 -11.74
N GLN A 100 -16.85 1.54 -10.82
CA GLN A 100 -17.35 2.89 -11.14
C GLN A 100 -16.27 3.72 -11.85
N VAL A 101 -15.04 3.68 -11.33
CA VAL A 101 -13.88 4.36 -11.92
C VAL A 101 -13.63 3.88 -13.36
N VAL A 102 -13.63 2.55 -13.59
CA VAL A 102 -13.45 1.94 -14.90
C VAL A 102 -14.56 2.37 -15.87
N THR A 103 -15.81 2.29 -15.43
CA THR A 103 -17.00 2.66 -16.24
C THR A 103 -16.94 4.14 -16.65
N HIS A 104 -16.60 5.03 -15.73
CA HIS A 104 -16.46 6.47 -16.02
C HIS A 104 -15.36 6.74 -17.05
N ALA A 105 -14.19 6.12 -16.88
CA ALA A 105 -13.08 6.30 -17.81
C ALA A 105 -13.35 5.72 -19.21
N ASP A 106 -14.10 4.62 -19.32
CA ASP A 106 -14.49 4.06 -20.62
C ASP A 106 -15.60 4.89 -21.29
N GLY A 107 -16.46 5.53 -20.50
CA GLY A 107 -17.48 6.46 -20.98
C GLY A 107 -16.90 7.75 -21.56
N THR A 108 -15.86 8.32 -20.93
CA THR A 108 -15.17 9.52 -21.45
C THR A 108 -14.37 9.22 -22.73
N ALA A 109 -13.81 8.02 -22.87
CA ALA A 109 -13.09 7.60 -24.07
C ALA A 109 -13.98 7.41 -25.32
N ARG A 110 -15.31 7.27 -25.14
CA ARG A 110 -16.30 7.12 -26.24
C ARG A 110 -17.04 8.40 -26.61
N GLY A 111 -16.77 9.52 -25.95
CA GLY A 111 -17.17 10.85 -26.45
C GLY A 111 -16.45 11.16 -27.77
N PRO A 112 -17.00 12.02 -28.66
CA PRO A 112 -16.44 12.24 -29.98
C PRO A 112 -15.02 12.76 -29.85
N SER A 113 -14.04 11.88 -30.12
CA SER A 113 -12.66 12.27 -30.23
C SER A 113 -12.54 13.13 -31.49
N ALA A 114 -12.66 14.44 -31.33
CA ALA A 114 -12.23 15.38 -32.34
C ALA A 114 -10.72 15.13 -32.56
N SER A 115 -10.45 14.64 -33.76
CA SER A 115 -9.16 14.54 -34.45
C SER A 115 -7.97 15.23 -33.77
N THR A 116 -6.93 14.47 -33.49
CA THR A 116 -5.58 14.84 -33.94
C THR A 116 -4.87 13.56 -34.34
N ARG A 117 -4.77 13.34 -35.65
CA ARG A 117 -3.93 12.30 -36.24
C ARG A 117 -2.65 12.93 -36.78
N CYS A 118 -1.55 12.23 -36.53
CA CYS A 118 -0.27 12.17 -37.27
C CYS A 118 0.65 13.41 -37.31
N ARG A 119 1.78 13.35 -36.59
CA ARG A 119 3.15 12.94 -37.00
C ARG A 119 4.07 13.18 -35.79
N ASP A 120 5.18 12.53 -35.50
CA ASP A 120 6.05 11.60 -36.22
C ASP A 120 6.98 10.90 -35.21
N ALA A 121 7.58 9.80 -35.66
CA ALA A 121 8.92 9.27 -35.32
C ALA A 121 9.38 9.08 -33.85
N GLY A 122 9.75 7.83 -33.51
CA GLY A 122 10.88 7.57 -32.61
C GLY A 122 10.79 6.33 -31.69
N ARG A 123 11.33 5.18 -32.15
CA ARG A 123 12.32 4.30 -31.46
C ARG A 123 12.47 4.50 -29.93
N VAL A 124 12.46 3.52 -29.03
CA VAL A 124 13.20 2.24 -29.00
C VAL A 124 12.53 1.34 -27.93
N PHE A 125 12.26 0.08 -28.28
CA PHE A 125 12.00 -0.99 -27.31
C PHE A 125 13.35 -1.39 -26.69
N GLY A 126 13.52 -1.21 -25.39
CA GLY A 126 14.73 -1.60 -24.66
C GLY A 126 14.38 -2.23 -23.32
N ARG A 127 14.41 -3.57 -23.25
CA ARG A 127 14.73 -4.28 -22.00
C ARG A 127 16.22 -4.11 -21.72
N PRO A 128 16.62 -4.16 -20.45
CA PRO A 128 17.35 -5.36 -20.06
C PRO A 128 16.82 -5.95 -18.75
N GLU A 129 16.72 -7.28 -18.74
CA GLU A 129 16.81 -8.09 -17.54
C GLU A 129 18.27 -8.36 -17.25
N GLU A 130 18.81 -7.86 -16.13
CA GLU A 130 19.95 -8.42 -15.39
C GLU A 130 19.74 -7.95 -13.93
N GLY A 131 19.61 -8.78 -12.90
CA GLY A 131 20.39 -9.98 -12.64
C GLY A 131 21.39 -9.72 -11.51
N LEU A 132 20.98 -9.17 -10.36
CA LEU A 132 21.84 -9.09 -9.16
C LEU A 132 21.01 -9.43 -7.92
N GLY A 133 20.93 -10.73 -7.66
CA GLY A 133 20.33 -11.34 -6.49
C GLY A 133 21.08 -10.93 -5.22
N HIS A 134 20.65 -9.83 -4.62
CA HIS A 134 20.92 -9.54 -3.22
C HIS A 134 20.05 -10.47 -2.39
N ARG A 135 20.64 -11.61 -1.99
CA ARG A 135 20.08 -12.55 -1.03
C ARG A 135 19.89 -11.82 0.30
N CYS A 136 18.69 -11.25 0.51
CA CYS A 136 18.23 -10.86 1.83
C CYS A 136 18.02 -12.14 2.63
N VAL A 137 19.00 -12.47 3.48
CA VAL A 137 18.83 -13.49 4.52
C VAL A 137 17.94 -12.87 5.58
N TRP A 138 16.70 -13.34 5.64
CA TRP A 138 15.75 -12.99 6.68
C TRP A 138 16.13 -13.76 7.95
N GLN A 139 16.60 -13.07 8.97
CA GLN A 139 16.71 -13.65 10.30
C GLN A 139 15.59 -13.06 11.14
N THR A 140 14.53 -13.84 11.35
CA THR A 140 13.53 -13.57 12.39
C THR A 140 14.08 -14.13 13.68
N ASP A 141 14.33 -13.27 14.67
CA ASP A 141 14.66 -13.74 16.02
C ASP A 141 13.46 -14.54 16.56
N GLY A 142 13.56 -15.86 16.46
CA GLY A 142 12.71 -16.80 17.16
C GLY A 142 12.99 -16.66 18.65
N ARG A 143 12.14 -15.91 19.34
CA ARG A 143 12.05 -15.93 20.80
C ARG A 143 11.56 -17.33 21.21
N ALA A 144 12.49 -18.24 21.44
CA ALA A 144 12.22 -19.54 22.04
C ALA A 144 11.81 -19.33 23.51
N ALA A 145 10.57 -19.67 23.82
CA ALA A 145 10.15 -20.00 25.17
C ALA A 145 10.71 -21.38 25.54
N GLY A 146 11.28 -21.54 26.74
CA GLY A 146 11.78 -22.83 27.22
C GLY A 146 12.40 -22.78 28.63
N ASN A 147 11.54 -23.00 29.63
CA ASN A 147 11.78 -23.53 30.98
C ASN A 147 13.19 -23.47 31.60
N GLY A 148 13.32 -22.65 32.65
CA GLY A 148 14.32 -22.84 33.71
C GLY A 148 13.69 -23.60 34.88
N ALA A 149 13.88 -24.92 34.90
CA ALA A 149 13.69 -25.78 36.07
C ALA A 149 15.05 -26.37 36.47
N SER A 150 15.54 -26.04 37.67
CA SER A 150 16.48 -26.82 38.51
C SER A 150 16.55 -26.07 39.85
N ARG A 151 16.15 -26.63 40.99
CA ARG A 151 16.91 -27.60 41.83
C ARG A 151 18.34 -27.17 42.08
#